data_AF-A0A4Q5IXX1-F1
#
_entry.id   AF-A0A4Q5IXX1-F1
#
_cell.length_a   1.000
_cell.length_b   1.000
_cell.length_c   1.000
_cell.angle_alpha   90.00
_cell.angle_beta   90.00
_cell.angle_gamma   90.00
#
_symmetry.space_group_name_H-M   'P 1'
#
loop_
_entity.id
_entity.type
_entity.pdbx_description
1 polymer ?
#
loop_
_entity_poly.entity_id
_entity_poly.type
_entity_poly.pdbx_seq_one_letter_code
_entity_poly.pdbx_strand_id
1 'polypeptide(L)' 'MQNLRAYEAHGLVTPTRTHGGTRRYSEADLDRVRRILELLDDGLNLAGIALVLDLQDDNARLRAELDTLPDR' A
#
# COMPACT_ATOMS: atom_id res chain seq x y z
N MET A 1 15.26 7.83 8.13
CA MET A 1 14.07 7.03 8.49
C MET A 1 12.96 7.93 9.09
N GLN A 2 12.52 8.99 8.38
CA GLN A 2 11.47 9.90 8.89
C GLN A 2 10.12 9.69 8.19
N ASN A 3 10.12 9.33 6.90
CA ASN A 3 8.90 9.22 6.09
C ASN A 3 8.07 7.96 6.36
N LEU A 4 8.72 6.83 6.67
CA LEU A 4 8.04 5.55 6.91
C LEU A 4 7.07 5.60 8.10
N ARG A 5 7.43 6.36 9.15
CA ARG A 5 6.56 6.59 10.31
C ARG A 5 5.33 7.43 9.96
N ALA A 6 5.48 8.39 9.05
CA ALA A 6 4.36 9.19 8.58
C ALA A 6 3.39 8.32 7.78
N TYR A 7 3.91 7.49 6.87
CA TYR A 7 3.07 6.56 6.10
C TYR A 7 2.33 5.57 6.99
N GLU A 8 2.98 5.01 8.00
CA GLU A 8 2.32 4.17 9.02
C GLU A 8 1.23 4.92 9.79
N ALA A 9 1.49 6.16 10.21
CA ALA A 9 0.50 6.96 10.94
C ALA A 9 -0.74 7.28 10.08
N HIS A 10 -0.56 7.36 8.76
CA HIS A 10 -1.63 7.50 7.78
C HIS A 10 -2.21 6.14 7.32
N GLY A 11 -1.78 5.02 7.91
CA GLY A 11 -2.27 3.67 7.56
C GLY A 11 -1.79 3.14 6.21
N LEU A 12 -0.91 3.86 5.52
CA LEU A 12 -0.46 3.55 4.15
C LEU A 12 0.50 2.37 4.08
N VAL A 13 1.18 2.05 5.19
CA VAL A 13 2.11 0.92 5.32
C VAL A 13 1.92 0.32 6.70
N THR A 14 1.81 -1.01 6.79
CA THR A 14 1.65 -1.71 8.07
C THR A 14 2.77 -2.72 8.26
N PRO A 15 3.86 -2.36 8.97
CA PRO A 15 4.93 -3.32 9.20
C PRO A 15 4.47 -4.47 10.07
N THR A 16 4.94 -5.67 9.74
CA THR A 16 4.87 -6.78 10.69
C THR A 16 5.91 -6.56 11.79
N ARG A 17 5.58 -6.90 13.04
CA ARG A 17 6.53 -6.86 14.15
C ARG A 17 7.10 -8.23 14.43
N THR A 18 8.41 -8.29 14.61
CA THR A 18 9.09 -9.49 15.13
C THR A 18 8.82 -9.66 16.62
N HIS A 19 9.09 -10.85 17.16
CA HIS A 19 8.92 -11.13 18.60
C HIS A 19 9.72 -10.17 19.51
N GLY A 20 10.85 -9.65 19.03
CA GLY A 20 11.66 -8.65 19.73
C GLY A 20 11.23 -7.18 19.52
N GLY A 21 10.10 -6.93 18.85
CA GLY A 21 9.55 -5.58 18.66
C GLY A 21 10.11 -4.79 17.47
N THR A 22 11.07 -5.34 16.71
CA THR A 22 11.61 -4.70 15.50
C THR A 22 10.59 -4.77 14.35
N ARG A 23 10.43 -3.66 13.64
CA ARG A 23 9.60 -3.56 12.42
C ARG A 23 10.26 -4.31 11.28
N ARG A 24 9.50 -5.16 10.61
CA ARG A 24 9.90 -5.87 9.40
C ARG A 24 8.94 -5.50 8.28
N TYR A 25 9.51 -5.06 7.17
CA TYR A 25 8.79 -4.75 5.95
C TYR A 25 8.94 -5.94 5.00
N SER A 26 7.82 -6.38 4.45
CA SER A 26 7.78 -7.33 3.34
C SER A 26 8.16 -6.65 2.03
N GLU A 27 8.33 -7.43 0.97
CA GLU A 27 8.53 -6.88 -0.38
C GLU A 27 7.33 -6.04 -0.82
N ALA A 28 6.11 -6.50 -0.54
CA ALA A 28 4.88 -5.74 -0.80
C ALA A 28 4.85 -4.39 -0.05
N ASP A 29 5.37 -4.32 1.18
CA ASP A 29 5.50 -3.04 1.89
C ASP A 29 6.47 -2.09 1.16
N LEU A 30 7.58 -2.62 0.62
CA LEU A 30 8.55 -1.82 -0.12
C LEU A 30 7.98 -1.32 -1.45
N ASP A 31 7.22 -2.16 -2.16
CA ASP A 31 6.52 -1.77 -3.39
C ASP A 31 5.47 -0.70 -3.10
N ARG A 32 4.72 -0.85 -2.01
CA ARG A 32 3.76 0.16 -1.56
C ARG A 32 4.44 1.49 -1.26
N VAL A 33 5.61 1.47 -0.61
CA VAL A 33 6.41 2.69 -0.36
C VAL A 33 6.88 3.33 -1.66
N ARG A 34 7.36 2.55 -2.64
CA ARG A 34 7.73 3.09 -3.96
C ARG A 34 6.54 3.77 -4.62
N ARG A 35 5.36 3.13 -4.58
CA ARG A 35 4.15 3.70 -5.16
C ARG A 35 3.71 5.00 -4.48
N ILE A 36 3.83 5.08 -3.15
CA ILE A 36 3.56 6.32 -2.39
C ILE A 36 4.51 7.44 -2.86
N LEU A 37 5.79 7.14 -3.06
CA LEU A 37 6.77 8.13 -3.52
C LEU A 37 6.48 8.62 -4.95
N GLU A 38 6.09 7.74 -5.85
CA GLU A 38 5.65 8.12 -7.20
C GLU A 38 4.44 9.07 -7.16
N LEU A 39 3.42 8.74 -6.38
CA LEU A 39 2.22 9.58 -6.29
C LEU A 39 2.47 10.93 -5.60
N LEU A 40 3.44 10.98 -4.67
CA LEU A 40 3.92 12.24 -4.10
C LEU A 40 4.60 13.11 -5.16
N ASP A 41 5.41 12.50 -6.04
CA ASP A 41 6.08 13.20 -7.15
C ASP A 41 5.06 13.71 -8.19
N ASP A 42 3.98 12.95 -8.41
CA ASP A 42 2.81 13.37 -9.20
C ASP A 42 1.99 14.51 -8.54
N GLY A 43 2.37 14.94 -7.34
CA GLY A 43 1.78 16.10 -6.64
C GLY A 43 0.59 15.78 -5.74
N LEU A 44 0.30 14.50 -5.47
CA LEU A 44 -0.76 14.13 -4.53
C LEU A 44 -0.30 14.32 -3.09
N ASN A 45 -1.23 14.68 -2.21
CA ASN A 45 -1.02 14.63 -0.77
C ASN A 45 -1.33 13.23 -0.21
N LEU A 46 -0.96 12.98 1.05
CA LEU A 46 -1.14 11.66 1.68
C LEU A 46 -2.59 11.18 1.74
N ALA A 47 -3.57 12.08 1.85
CA ALA A 47 -4.99 11.72 1.83
C ALA A 47 -5.44 11.26 0.44
N GLY A 48 -5.00 11.96 -0.61
CA GLY A 48 -5.23 11.55 -1.99
C GLY A 48 -4.54 10.23 -2.32
N ILE A 49 -3.31 10.04 -1.82
CA ILE A 49 -2.56 8.78 -1.98
C ILE A 49 -3.30 7.62 -1.31
N ALA A 50 -3.81 7.80 -0.09
CA ALA A 50 -4.60 6.77 0.59
C ALA A 50 -5.77 6.31 -0.29
N LEU A 51 -6.55 7.26 -0.82
CA LEU A 51 -7.69 6.95 -1.68
C LEU A 51 -7.28 6.23 -2.96
N VAL A 52 -6.20 6.65 -3.61
CA VAL A 52 -5.70 5.99 -4.83
C VAL A 52 -5.28 4.55 -4.53
N LEU A 53 -4.55 4.32 -3.44
CA LEU A 53 -4.10 2.99 -3.06
C LEU A 53 -5.25 2.06 -2.71
N ASP A 54 -6.26 2.54 -1.97
CA ASP A 54 -7.46 1.76 -1.66
C ASP A 54 -8.22 1.38 -2.93
N LEU A 55 -8.39 2.32 -3.86
CA LEU A 55 -9.02 2.06 -5.16
C LEU A 55 -8.22 1.06 -6.00
N GLN A 56 -6.88 1.11 -5.95
CA GLN A 56 -6.02 0.16 -6.65
C GLN A 56 -6.15 -1.26 -6.05
N ASP A 57 -6.20 -1.38 -4.73
CA ASP A 57 -6.40 -2.65 -4.04
C ASP A 57 -7.78 -3.26 -4.36
N ASP A 58 -8.84 -2.45 -4.32
CA ASP A 58 -10.18 -2.87 -4.71
C ASP A 58 -10.24 -3.29 -6.17
N ASN A 59 -9.59 -2.55 -7.07
CA ASN A 59 -9.56 -2.90 -8.48
C ASN A 59 -8.82 -4.22 -8.71
N ALA A 60 -7.70 -4.44 -8.02
CA ALA A 60 -6.94 -5.69 -8.09
C ALA A 60 -7.78 -6.87 -7.57
N ARG A 61 -8.49 -6.70 -6.45
CA ARG A 61 -9.41 -7.71 -5.90
C ARG A 61 -10.53 -8.04 -6.88
N LEU A 62 -11.20 -7.02 -7.43
CA LEU A 62 -12.30 -7.20 -8.38
C LEU A 62 -11.84 -7.89 -9.66
N ARG A 63 -10.65 -7.55 -10.18
CA ARG A 63 -10.07 -8.23 -11.34
C ARG A 63 -9.78 -9.70 -11.04
N ALA A 64 -9.17 -9.99 -9.88
CA ALA A 64 -8.93 -11.37 -9.46
C ALA A 64 -10.24 -12.16 -9.32
N GLU A 65 -11.31 -11.54 -8.82
CA GLU A 65 -12.64 -12.16 -8.78
C GLU A 65 -13.14 -12.47 -10.20
N LEU A 66 -13.13 -11.50 -11.12
CA LEU A 66 -13.54 -11.71 -12.50
C LEU A 66 -12.75 -12.83 -13.20
N ASP A 67 -11.44 -12.90 -12.99
CA ASP A 67 -10.58 -13.93 -13.57
C ASP A 67 -10.89 -15.34 -13.02
N THR A 68 -11.51 -15.45 -11.84
CA THR A 68 -11.90 -16.73 -11.23
C THR A 68 -13.28 -17.22 -11.65
N LEU A 69 -14.10 -16.38 -12.30
CA LEU A 69 -15.37 -16.84 -12.86
C LEU A 69 -15.10 -17.68 -14.13
N PRO A 70 -15.57 -18.93 -14.18
CA PRO A 70 -15.52 -19.70 -15.42
C PRO A 70 -16.44 -19.06 -16.45
N ASP A 71 -15.94 -18.94 -17.68
CA ASP A 71 -16.71 -18.52 -18.84
C ASP A 71 -17.98 -19.40 -18.92
N ARG A 72 -19.15 -18.77 -18.83
CA ARG A 72 -20.44 -19.47 -18.86
C ARG A 72 -20.93 -19.71 -20.28
#